data_AF-A0A2V5W0Y4-F1
#
_entry.id   AF-A0A2V5W0Y4-F1
#
_cell.length_a   1.000
_cell.length_b   1.000
_cell.length_c   1.000
_cell.angle_alpha   90.00
_cell.angle_beta   90.00
_cell.angle_gamma   90.00
#
_symmetry.space_group_name_H-M   'P 1'
#
loop_
_entity.id
_entity.type
_entity.pdbx_description
1 polymer ?
#
loop_
_entity_poly.entity_id
_entity_poly.type
_entity_poly.pdbx_seq_one_letter_code
_entity_poly.pdbx_strand_id
1 'polypeptide(L)'
;MKHSLTVLLFLAGVGTVHPQWIDDDWIFSVAYIGNESTGGGGTGFFVSREFETNKNLIFLVSNRHVLAPKDTPPGETNRLAKAKVVITREENGQLSTGTLDITLREPDGISRVVPHPNTNIDVAVVDVTAFVIENRGIRKGYKVGVVREDRFASMEIMTNTHVTIGQQIVFLGYPLNLIEGKTAIAVARGGVIATPPDRDFKTQPVFLVDSATIRGSSGSPVFLPLRSYKIERQPDGNRRINTMSGYTPCLLGIVVATVPDWELIVKKTDTFGLEPSAISVVATANFGVVFRAGTISETLDATGTAKVQSKGQTEF
;
A
#
# COMPACT_ATOMS: atom_id res chain seq x y z
N MET A 1 -60.63 -22.93 -16.49
CA MET A 1 -59.34 -22.79 -15.79
C MET A 1 -58.29 -22.40 -16.82
N LYS A 2 -57.77 -21.17 -16.78
CA LYS A 2 -56.70 -20.71 -17.69
C LYS A 2 -55.36 -20.98 -17.01
N HIS A 3 -54.57 -21.91 -17.53
CA HIS A 3 -53.19 -22.10 -17.09
C HIS A 3 -52.32 -21.00 -17.68
N SER A 4 -51.77 -20.13 -16.82
CA SER A 4 -50.73 -19.18 -17.19
C SER A 4 -49.39 -19.93 -17.15
N LEU A 5 -48.78 -20.10 -18.31
CA LEU A 5 -47.44 -20.67 -18.44
C LEU A 5 -46.44 -19.53 -18.27
N THR A 6 -45.85 -19.41 -17.08
CA THR A 6 -44.74 -18.47 -16.83
C THR A 6 -43.47 -19.05 -17.43
N VAL A 7 -43.03 -18.50 -18.56
CA VAL A 7 -41.73 -18.82 -19.16
C VAL A 7 -40.65 -18.04 -18.42
N LEU A 8 -39.81 -18.76 -17.66
CA LEU A 8 -38.64 -18.18 -17.01
C LEU A 8 -37.49 -18.10 -18.04
N LEU A 9 -37.26 -16.92 -18.59
CA LEU A 9 -36.16 -16.69 -19.54
C LEU A 9 -34.84 -16.55 -18.75
N PHE A 10 -34.04 -17.60 -18.70
CA PHE A 10 -32.64 -17.50 -18.24
C PHE A 10 -31.80 -16.86 -19.35
N LEU A 11 -31.61 -15.55 -19.29
CA LEU A 11 -30.55 -14.86 -20.04
C LEU A 11 -29.21 -15.21 -19.41
N ALA A 12 -28.62 -16.34 -19.81
CA ALA A 12 -27.23 -16.64 -19.54
C ALA A 12 -26.36 -15.73 -20.41
N GLY A 13 -26.08 -14.52 -19.91
CA GLY A 13 -25.04 -13.67 -20.47
C GLY A 13 -23.70 -14.39 -20.29
N VAL A 14 -23.11 -14.88 -21.38
CA VAL A 14 -21.74 -15.37 -21.37
C VAL A 14 -20.82 -14.15 -21.27
N GLY A 15 -20.64 -13.64 -20.06
CA GLY A 15 -19.59 -12.68 -19.77
C GLY A 15 -18.26 -13.41 -19.81
N THR A 16 -17.42 -13.10 -20.80
CA THR A 16 -16.02 -13.53 -20.78
C THR A 16 -15.32 -12.80 -19.64
N VAL A 17 -15.10 -13.49 -18.51
CA VAL A 17 -14.33 -12.96 -17.39
C VAL A 17 -12.86 -13.10 -17.74
N HIS A 18 -12.18 -11.99 -18.04
CA HIS A 18 -10.73 -12.01 -18.25
C HIS A 18 -10.02 -12.26 -16.91
N PRO A 19 -8.92 -13.05 -16.90
CA PRO A 19 -8.23 -13.42 -15.67
C PRO A 19 -7.71 -12.22 -14.86
N GLN A 20 -7.60 -12.47 -13.55
CA GLN A 20 -7.37 -11.51 -12.46
C GLN A 20 -5.89 -11.11 -12.34
N TRP A 21 -5.33 -10.44 -13.34
CA TRP A 21 -3.92 -10.04 -13.28
C TRP A 21 -3.74 -8.76 -12.44
N ILE A 22 -2.65 -8.73 -11.68
CA ILE A 22 -2.10 -7.48 -11.16
C ILE A 22 -1.44 -6.80 -12.36
N ASP A 23 -1.82 -5.56 -12.64
CA ASP A 23 -1.25 -4.81 -13.76
C ASP A 23 0.25 -4.55 -13.54
N ASP A 24 1.02 -4.49 -14.63
CA ASP A 24 2.45 -4.17 -14.64
C ASP A 24 2.75 -2.90 -13.82
N ASP A 25 1.91 -1.87 -13.89
CA ASP A 25 2.10 -0.64 -13.11
C ASP A 25 2.17 -0.91 -11.61
N TRP A 26 1.38 -1.86 -11.10
CA TRP A 26 1.43 -2.26 -9.69
C TRP A 26 2.65 -3.12 -9.41
N ILE A 27 2.94 -4.11 -10.26
CA ILE A 27 4.09 -5.02 -10.09
C ILE A 27 5.41 -4.23 -10.05
N PHE A 28 5.59 -3.31 -10.99
CA PHE A 28 6.80 -2.52 -11.14
C PHE A 28 6.80 -1.22 -10.32
N SER A 29 5.73 -0.93 -9.58
CA SER A 29 5.74 0.15 -8.58
C SER A 29 6.51 -0.20 -7.31
N VAL A 30 6.70 -1.50 -7.03
CA VAL A 30 7.28 -1.97 -5.77
C VAL A 30 8.79 -2.15 -5.93
N ALA A 31 9.53 -1.75 -4.90
CA ALA A 31 10.98 -1.77 -4.89
C ALA A 31 11.51 -2.24 -3.53
N TYR A 32 12.65 -2.93 -3.55
CA TYR A 32 13.36 -3.26 -2.32
C TYR A 32 14.19 -2.07 -1.89
N ILE A 33 14.18 -1.75 -0.59
CA ILE A 33 14.97 -0.69 0.01
C ILE A 33 16.01 -1.32 0.93
N GLY A 34 17.28 -1.08 0.66
CA GLY A 34 18.39 -1.30 1.60
C GLY A 34 18.90 0.03 2.14
N ASN A 35 18.64 0.33 3.41
CA ASN A 35 19.11 1.56 4.05
C ASN A 35 20.56 1.38 4.50
N GLU A 36 21.49 2.05 3.82
CA GLU A 36 22.93 1.84 4.03
C GLU A 36 23.39 2.34 5.41
N SER A 37 22.69 3.32 5.99
CA SER A 37 23.04 3.83 7.32
C SER A 37 22.63 2.87 8.44
N THR A 38 21.45 2.23 8.32
CA THR A 38 20.96 1.31 9.34
C THR A 38 21.50 -0.10 9.16
N GLY A 39 21.80 -0.49 7.92
CA GLY A 39 22.02 -1.89 7.51
C GLY A 39 20.72 -2.68 7.40
N GLY A 40 19.57 -2.03 7.61
CA GLY A 40 18.25 -2.63 7.51
C GLY A 40 17.72 -2.64 6.07
N GLY A 41 16.70 -3.45 5.84
CA GLY A 41 16.00 -3.51 4.56
C GLY A 41 14.51 -3.74 4.71
N GLY A 42 13.77 -3.42 3.66
CA GLY A 42 12.33 -3.55 3.63
C GLY A 42 11.76 -3.31 2.24
N THR A 43 10.44 -3.19 2.18
CA THR A 43 9.71 -2.91 0.96
C THR A 43 9.38 -1.42 0.87
N GLY A 44 9.39 -0.86 -0.32
CA GLY A 44 8.74 0.41 -0.60
C GLY A 44 8.07 0.37 -1.96
N PHE A 45 7.35 1.44 -2.29
CA PHE A 45 6.70 1.55 -3.58
C PHE A 45 6.60 3.01 -4.03
N PHE A 46 6.52 3.20 -5.34
CA PHE A 46 6.43 4.52 -5.94
C PHE A 46 4.98 4.98 -6.01
N VAL A 47 4.73 6.19 -5.49
CA VAL A 47 3.43 6.86 -5.57
C VAL A 47 3.56 8.09 -6.45
N SER A 48 2.60 8.27 -7.36
CA SER A 48 2.47 9.51 -8.14
C SER A 48 1.36 10.39 -7.57
N ARG A 49 1.68 11.66 -7.38
CA ARG A 49 0.77 12.71 -6.94
C ARG A 49 0.76 13.83 -7.97
N GLU A 50 -0.42 14.19 -8.44
CA GLU A 50 -0.61 15.34 -9.31
C GLU A 50 -0.62 16.64 -8.49
N PHE A 51 0.26 17.57 -8.81
CA PHE A 51 0.37 18.87 -8.14
C PHE A 51 -0.02 20.05 -9.04
N GLU A 52 -0.03 19.83 -10.35
CA GLU A 52 -0.57 20.72 -11.37
C GLU A 52 -1.08 19.85 -12.51
N THR A 53 -2.02 20.33 -13.32
CA THR A 53 -2.58 19.56 -14.44
C THR A 53 -1.47 18.96 -15.33
N ASN A 54 -1.46 17.63 -15.45
CA ASN A 54 -0.44 16.84 -16.17
C ASN A 54 1.00 16.91 -15.61
N LYS A 55 1.20 17.41 -14.39
CA LYS A 55 2.50 17.38 -13.69
C LYS A 55 2.38 16.56 -12.42
N ASN A 56 3.17 15.50 -12.37
CA ASN A 56 3.20 14.56 -11.26
C ASN A 56 4.55 14.66 -10.53
N LEU A 57 4.48 14.66 -9.21
CA LEU A 57 5.60 14.31 -8.34
C LEU A 57 5.57 12.81 -8.09
N ILE A 58 6.74 12.22 -7.90
CA ILE A 58 6.91 10.80 -7.65
C ILE A 58 7.67 10.61 -6.35
N PHE A 59 7.05 9.87 -5.44
CA PHE A 59 7.57 9.63 -4.10
C PHE A 59 7.86 8.15 -3.91
N LEU A 60 8.98 7.85 -3.26
CA LEU A 60 9.20 6.54 -2.68
C LEU A 60 8.53 6.51 -1.30
N VAL A 61 7.55 5.62 -1.13
CA VAL A 61 6.80 5.44 0.11
C VAL A 61 7.24 4.15 0.79
N SER A 62 7.45 4.19 2.10
CA SER A 62 7.69 3.02 2.94
C SER A 62 7.36 3.33 4.40
N ASN A 63 7.66 2.41 5.32
CA ASN A 63 7.62 2.73 6.73
C ASN A 63 8.77 3.67 7.13
N ARG A 64 8.53 4.48 8.16
CA ARG A 64 9.56 5.39 8.68
C ARG A 64 10.76 4.60 9.18
N HIS A 65 10.59 3.47 9.85
CA HIS A 65 11.73 2.66 10.32
C HIS A 65 12.58 2.04 9.18
N VAL A 66 12.04 1.93 7.96
CA VAL A 66 12.79 1.45 6.79
C VAL A 66 13.61 2.59 6.18
N LEU A 67 13.01 3.77 6.02
CA LEU A 67 13.63 4.93 5.35
C LEU A 67 14.49 5.81 6.27
N ALA A 68 14.14 5.92 7.55
CA ALA A 68 14.82 6.84 8.45
C ALA A 68 16.30 6.45 8.61
N PRO A 69 17.24 7.37 8.38
CA PRO A 69 18.65 7.11 8.59
C PRO A 69 18.99 7.06 10.08
N LYS A 70 20.09 6.38 10.45
CA LYS A 70 20.62 6.44 11.83
C LYS A 70 20.95 7.88 12.23
N ASP A 71 20.71 8.21 13.50
CA ASP A 71 21.14 9.49 14.06
C ASP A 71 22.66 9.64 13.94
N THR A 72 23.09 10.85 13.56
CA THR A 72 24.50 11.20 13.39
C THR A 72 25.05 11.79 14.68
N PRO A 73 26.14 11.25 15.26
CA PRO A 73 26.76 11.79 16.46
C PRO A 73 27.10 13.28 16.36
N PRO A 74 27.13 14.00 17.49
CA PRO A 74 27.63 15.37 17.53
C PRO A 74 29.07 15.43 17.02
N GLY A 75 29.36 16.35 16.09
CA GLY A 75 30.71 16.58 15.55
C GLY A 75 31.04 15.86 14.24
N GLU A 76 30.13 15.03 13.71
CA GLU A 76 30.31 14.42 12.38
C GLU A 76 30.13 15.46 11.26
N THR A 77 31.15 15.60 10.42
CA THR A 77 31.21 16.63 9.36
C THR A 77 30.54 16.20 8.05
N ASN A 78 30.41 14.89 7.80
CA ASN A 78 29.69 14.35 6.66
C ASN A 78 28.56 13.45 7.14
N ARG A 79 27.35 14.00 7.18
CA ARG A 79 26.17 13.31 7.72
C ARG A 79 25.36 12.60 6.64
N LEU A 80 25.94 12.43 5.44
CA LEU A 80 25.30 11.81 4.28
C LEU A 80 24.76 10.41 4.63
N ALA A 81 23.49 10.18 4.34
CA ALA A 81 22.88 8.86 4.42
C ALA A 81 22.17 8.54 3.11
N LYS A 82 22.26 7.28 2.69
CA LYS A 82 21.74 6.80 1.41
C LYS A 82 20.98 5.49 1.59
N ALA A 83 20.12 5.21 0.63
CA ALA A 83 19.46 3.92 0.46
C ALA A 83 19.71 3.39 -0.95
N LYS A 84 19.96 2.09 -1.05
CA LYS A 84 19.92 1.36 -2.31
C LYS A 84 18.50 0.89 -2.57
N VAL A 85 17.92 1.38 -3.66
CA VAL A 85 16.59 0.98 -4.13
C VAL A 85 16.78 0.01 -5.29
N VAL A 86 16.38 -1.24 -5.10
CA VAL A 86 16.53 -2.30 -6.11
C VAL A 86 15.22 -2.43 -6.87
N ILE A 87 15.29 -2.29 -8.19
CA ILE A 87 14.15 -2.27 -9.13
C ILE A 87 14.42 -3.18 -10.33
N THR A 88 13.42 -3.41 -11.17
CA THR A 88 13.60 -4.22 -12.38
C THR A 88 14.08 -3.36 -13.55
N ARG A 89 14.97 -3.92 -14.37
CA ARG A 89 15.49 -3.33 -15.61
C ARG A 89 15.21 -4.29 -16.77
N GLU A 90 14.59 -3.80 -17.81
CA GLU A 90 14.39 -4.44 -19.10
C GLU A 90 15.37 -3.89 -20.14
N GLU A 91 16.19 -4.76 -20.71
CA GLU A 91 17.08 -4.43 -21.82
C GLU A 91 16.91 -5.48 -22.91
N ASN A 92 16.56 -5.06 -24.13
CA ASN A 92 16.28 -5.95 -25.26
C ASN A 92 15.24 -7.06 -24.96
N GLY A 93 14.21 -6.75 -24.15
CA GLY A 93 13.18 -7.70 -23.74
C GLY A 93 13.59 -8.67 -22.62
N GLN A 94 14.81 -8.55 -22.09
CA GLN A 94 15.29 -9.36 -20.98
C GLN A 94 15.24 -8.57 -19.67
N LEU A 95 14.59 -9.15 -18.66
CA LEU A 95 14.52 -8.57 -17.32
C LEU A 95 15.77 -8.91 -16.49
N SER A 96 16.24 -7.91 -15.77
CA SER A 96 17.42 -7.90 -14.90
C SER A 96 17.16 -7.04 -13.65
N THR A 97 18.02 -7.10 -12.64
CA THR A 97 17.98 -6.18 -11.50
C THR A 97 18.68 -4.87 -11.81
N GLY A 98 18.12 -3.77 -11.31
CA GLY A 98 18.64 -2.42 -11.33
C GLY A 98 18.81 -1.87 -9.93
N THR A 99 19.68 -0.87 -9.75
CA THR A 99 19.85 -0.21 -8.46
C THR A 99 19.89 1.31 -8.64
N LEU A 100 19.13 2.00 -7.81
CA LEU A 100 19.13 3.45 -7.67
C LEU A 100 19.65 3.82 -6.29
N ASP A 101 20.61 4.74 -6.22
CA ASP A 101 21.07 5.31 -4.96
C ASP A 101 20.21 6.55 -4.65
N ILE A 102 19.44 6.48 -3.57
CA ILE A 102 18.60 7.59 -3.10
C ILE A 102 19.24 8.22 -1.86
N THR A 103 19.40 9.54 -1.87
CA THR A 103 19.87 10.29 -0.70
C THR A 103 18.75 10.41 0.33
N LEU A 104 18.97 9.86 1.53
CA LEU A 104 18.05 9.96 2.67
C LEU A 104 18.34 11.18 3.56
N ARG A 105 19.61 11.59 3.63
CA ARG A 105 20.08 12.77 4.36
C ARG A 105 21.28 13.35 3.66
N GLU A 106 21.30 14.66 3.51
CA GLU A 106 22.39 15.40 2.86
C GLU A 106 23.66 15.45 3.72
N PRO A 107 24.84 15.77 3.13
CA PRO A 107 26.08 15.91 3.89
C PRO A 107 26.01 16.93 5.04
N ASP A 108 25.19 17.97 4.88
CA ASP A 108 24.92 19.01 5.89
C ASP A 108 23.97 18.54 7.02
N GLY A 109 23.41 17.34 6.91
CA GLY A 109 22.50 16.74 7.88
C GLY A 109 21.02 16.98 7.62
N ILE A 110 20.64 17.71 6.57
CA ILE A 110 19.24 17.92 6.21
C ILE A 110 18.63 16.59 5.74
N SER A 111 17.57 16.13 6.42
CA SER A 111 16.84 14.93 6.03
C SER A 111 16.04 15.17 4.75
N ARG A 112 16.13 14.23 3.81
CA ARG A 112 15.23 14.12 2.63
C ARG A 112 14.02 13.22 2.90
N VAL A 113 14.07 12.46 3.99
CA VAL A 113 12.94 11.65 4.47
C VAL A 113 11.97 12.55 5.21
N VAL A 114 10.74 12.60 4.71
CA VAL A 114 9.61 13.29 5.35
C VAL A 114 8.76 12.23 6.05
N PRO A 115 8.80 12.15 7.40
CA PRO A 115 7.95 11.24 8.15
C PRO A 115 6.52 11.79 8.25
N HIS A 116 5.58 10.92 8.58
CA HIS A 116 4.23 11.33 8.93
C HIS A 116 4.25 12.31 10.12
N PRO A 117 3.43 13.39 10.12
CA PRO A 117 3.43 14.40 11.18
C PRO A 117 3.03 13.85 12.57
N ASN A 118 2.11 12.89 12.62
CA ASN A 118 1.84 12.10 13.83
C ASN A 118 2.91 11.02 14.02
N THR A 119 3.66 11.09 15.12
CA THR A 119 4.79 10.20 15.43
C THR A 119 4.41 8.75 15.65
N ASN A 120 3.13 8.47 15.97
CA ASN A 120 2.59 7.11 16.13
C ASN A 120 2.35 6.40 14.79
N ILE A 121 2.41 7.14 13.68
CA ILE A 121 2.22 6.61 12.34
C ILE A 121 3.60 6.39 11.73
N ASP A 122 3.91 5.14 11.46
CA ASP A 122 5.19 4.68 10.92
C ASP A 122 5.15 4.67 9.39
N VAL A 123 4.91 5.84 8.80
CA VAL A 123 4.95 6.07 7.35
C VAL A 123 5.92 7.22 7.07
N ALA A 124 6.70 7.08 6.01
CA ALA A 124 7.58 8.14 5.53
C ALA A 124 7.68 8.12 4.01
N VAL A 125 8.04 9.26 3.44
CA VAL A 125 8.22 9.44 2.00
C VAL A 125 9.54 10.13 1.69
N VAL A 126 10.07 9.87 0.50
CA VAL A 126 11.19 10.61 -0.09
C VAL A 126 10.77 11.04 -1.49
N ASP A 127 10.93 12.32 -1.80
CA ASP A 127 10.72 12.82 -3.17
C ASP A 127 11.83 12.27 -4.07
N VAL A 128 11.44 11.46 -5.06
CA VAL A 128 12.33 10.88 -6.07
C VAL A 128 11.99 11.39 -7.47
N THR A 129 11.23 12.48 -7.57
CA THR A 129 10.77 13.06 -8.83
C THR A 129 11.93 13.33 -9.76
N ALA A 130 13.02 13.95 -9.30
CA ALA A 130 14.22 14.18 -10.12
C ALA A 130 14.82 12.86 -10.62
N PHE A 131 14.92 11.83 -9.78
CA PHE A 131 15.42 10.52 -10.22
C PHE A 131 14.53 9.86 -11.25
N VAL A 132 13.21 10.10 -11.24
CA VAL A 132 12.30 9.52 -12.21
C VAL A 132 12.14 10.42 -13.46
N ILE A 133 12.25 11.74 -13.32
CA ILE A 133 12.05 12.76 -14.38
C ILE A 133 13.35 13.15 -15.09
N GLU A 134 14.48 13.27 -14.40
CA GLU A 134 15.79 13.48 -15.02
C GLU A 134 16.26 12.19 -15.71
N ASN A 135 15.79 11.05 -15.19
CA ASN A 135 15.64 9.85 -16.00
C ASN A 135 14.32 9.86 -16.80
N ARG A 136 13.90 10.95 -17.45
CA ARG A 136 13.00 10.87 -18.63
C ARG A 136 13.68 10.13 -19.79
N GLY A 137 14.96 9.79 -19.62
CA GLY A 137 15.59 8.57 -20.11
C GLY A 137 15.35 7.33 -19.22
N ILE A 138 14.10 7.04 -18.79
CA ILE A 138 13.58 5.72 -18.36
C ILE A 138 13.39 4.88 -19.65
N ARG A 139 14.51 4.85 -20.35
CA ARG A 139 15.00 4.11 -21.51
C ARG A 139 16.50 3.80 -21.30
N LYS A 140 17.01 3.92 -20.06
CA LYS A 140 18.12 3.07 -19.58
C LYS A 140 17.62 1.69 -19.16
N GLY A 141 16.44 1.28 -19.63
CA GLY A 141 15.85 -0.02 -19.41
C GLY A 141 15.10 -0.19 -18.08
N TYR A 142 15.15 0.73 -17.12
CA TYR A 142 14.39 0.53 -15.87
C TYR A 142 12.89 0.44 -16.11
N LYS A 143 12.25 -0.62 -15.60
CA LYS A 143 10.81 -0.83 -15.66
C LYS A 143 10.23 -0.43 -14.31
N VAL A 144 9.65 0.77 -14.26
CA VAL A 144 9.13 1.41 -13.03
C VAL A 144 7.68 1.81 -13.27
N GLY A 145 6.79 1.26 -12.44
CA GLY A 145 5.39 1.66 -12.36
C GLY A 145 5.17 2.66 -11.21
N VAL A 146 3.97 3.25 -11.13
CA VAL A 146 3.58 4.14 -10.03
C VAL A 146 2.14 3.87 -9.60
N VAL A 147 1.92 3.83 -8.28
CA VAL A 147 0.56 3.85 -7.74
C VAL A 147 0.09 5.30 -7.71
N ARG A 148 -0.92 5.62 -8.52
CA ARG A 148 -1.52 6.96 -8.50
C ARG A 148 -2.31 7.17 -7.20
N GLU A 149 -2.19 8.35 -6.60
CA GLU A 149 -2.93 8.66 -5.37
C GLU A 149 -4.46 8.59 -5.54
N ASP A 150 -4.97 8.83 -6.75
CA ASP A 150 -6.41 8.66 -7.07
C ASP A 150 -6.89 7.19 -7.03
N ARG A 151 -5.97 6.22 -6.97
CA ARG A 151 -6.26 4.80 -6.73
C ARG A 151 -6.29 4.43 -5.25
N PHE A 152 -6.10 5.39 -4.33
CA PHE A 152 -6.17 5.10 -2.91
C PHE A 152 -7.62 4.88 -2.48
N ALA A 153 -7.84 3.92 -1.58
CA ALA A 153 -9.15 3.65 -1.03
C ALA A 153 -9.55 4.76 -0.05
N SER A 154 -10.22 5.79 -0.55
CA SER A 154 -10.85 6.82 0.27
C SER A 154 -12.04 6.25 1.05
N MET A 155 -12.49 6.95 2.08
CA MET A 155 -13.70 6.56 2.83
C MET A 155 -14.92 6.41 1.93
N GLU A 156 -15.05 7.33 0.97
CA GLU A 156 -16.10 7.34 -0.03
C GLU A 156 -16.01 6.10 -0.93
N ILE A 157 -14.82 5.80 -1.47
CA ILE A 157 -14.59 4.60 -2.28
C ILE A 157 -14.92 3.35 -1.46
N MET A 158 -14.44 3.24 -0.22
CA MET A 158 -14.73 2.07 0.61
C MET A 158 -16.23 1.90 0.87
N THR A 159 -16.93 2.99 1.14
CA THR A 159 -18.38 2.99 1.38
C THR A 159 -19.16 2.61 0.13
N ASN A 160 -18.88 3.26 -1.00
CA ASN A 160 -19.60 3.08 -2.26
C ASN A 160 -19.33 1.71 -2.88
N THR A 161 -18.12 1.18 -2.69
CA THR A 161 -17.68 -0.10 -3.28
C THR A 161 -17.77 -1.30 -2.33
N HIS A 162 -18.37 -1.06 -1.17
CA HIS A 162 -18.57 -2.02 -0.08
C HIS A 162 -17.28 -2.79 0.27
N VAL A 163 -16.22 -2.05 0.60
CA VAL A 163 -14.99 -2.65 1.12
C VAL A 163 -15.20 -3.05 2.57
N THR A 164 -15.05 -4.35 2.89
CA THR A 164 -15.37 -4.88 4.21
C THR A 164 -14.62 -6.18 4.52
N ILE A 165 -14.77 -6.66 5.76
CA ILE A 165 -14.24 -7.93 6.27
C ILE A 165 -14.52 -9.08 5.29
N GLY A 166 -13.53 -9.98 5.15
CA GLY A 166 -13.62 -11.19 4.35
C GLY A 166 -13.28 -11.00 2.87
N GLN A 167 -13.09 -9.76 2.41
CA GLN A 167 -12.64 -9.53 1.04
C GLN A 167 -11.16 -9.87 0.87
N GLN A 168 -10.85 -10.48 -0.28
CA GLN A 168 -9.50 -10.84 -0.65
C GLN A 168 -8.64 -9.59 -0.87
N ILE A 169 -7.43 -9.63 -0.34
CA ILE A 169 -6.39 -8.65 -0.56
C ILE A 169 -5.18 -9.31 -1.20
N VAL A 170 -4.38 -8.49 -1.86
CA VAL A 170 -3.03 -8.84 -2.30
C VAL A 170 -2.07 -7.76 -1.82
N PHE A 171 -0.87 -8.16 -1.44
CA PHE A 171 0.23 -7.24 -1.21
C PHE A 171 1.50 -7.78 -1.84
N LEU A 172 2.36 -6.85 -2.25
CA LEU A 172 3.63 -7.14 -2.91
C LEU A 172 4.77 -6.69 -1.99
N GLY A 173 5.79 -7.51 -1.82
CA GLY A 173 7.01 -7.08 -1.12
C GLY A 173 8.13 -8.08 -1.13
N TYR A 174 9.13 -7.82 -0.29
CA TYR A 174 10.36 -8.62 -0.21
C TYR A 174 10.44 -9.31 1.16
N PRO A 175 9.58 -10.33 1.40
CA PRO A 175 9.65 -11.10 2.63
C PRO A 175 11.06 -11.67 2.81
N LEU A 176 11.59 -11.57 4.03
CA LEU A 176 12.95 -11.95 4.40
C LEU A 176 14.04 -11.24 3.58
N ASN A 177 13.75 -10.06 3.01
CA ASN A 177 14.61 -9.35 2.07
C ASN A 177 14.97 -10.22 0.85
N LEU A 178 14.09 -11.15 0.48
CA LEU A 178 14.28 -12.06 -0.63
C LEU A 178 14.14 -11.30 -1.95
N ILE A 179 15.27 -11.17 -2.65
CA ILE A 179 15.32 -10.77 -4.05
C ILE A 179 15.73 -12.03 -4.80
N GLU A 180 14.75 -12.72 -5.40
CA GLU A 180 15.00 -14.01 -6.04
C GLU A 180 15.26 -13.84 -7.55
N GLY A 181 16.31 -14.51 -8.02
CA GLY A 181 16.55 -14.70 -9.45
C GLY A 181 17.19 -13.51 -10.14
N LYS A 182 16.79 -13.27 -11.39
CA LYS A 182 17.39 -12.26 -12.27
C LYS A 182 16.71 -10.89 -12.16
N THR A 183 15.54 -10.79 -11.52
CA THR A 183 14.71 -9.58 -11.50
C THR A 183 14.48 -9.11 -10.08
N ALA A 184 14.04 -7.86 -9.92
CA ALA A 184 13.64 -7.34 -8.61
C ALA A 184 12.12 -7.42 -8.40
N ILE A 185 11.41 -8.33 -9.08
CA ILE A 185 9.96 -8.45 -8.92
C ILE A 185 9.63 -8.90 -7.50
N ALA A 186 8.75 -8.16 -6.84
CA ALA A 186 8.33 -8.44 -5.48
C ALA A 186 7.48 -9.71 -5.38
N VAL A 187 7.56 -10.40 -4.24
CA VAL A 187 6.74 -11.58 -3.95
C VAL A 187 5.31 -11.14 -3.67
N ALA A 188 4.36 -11.70 -4.42
CA ALA A 188 2.93 -11.50 -4.18
C ALA A 188 2.43 -12.42 -3.07
N ARG A 189 1.67 -11.85 -2.13
CA ARG A 189 1.04 -12.58 -1.03
C ARG A 189 -0.43 -12.22 -0.93
N GLY A 190 -1.26 -13.22 -0.64
CA GLY A 190 -2.70 -13.09 -0.49
C GLY A 190 -3.13 -13.13 0.97
N GLY A 191 -4.33 -12.59 1.22
CA GLY A 191 -5.00 -12.68 2.51
C GLY A 191 -6.43 -12.17 2.43
N VAL A 192 -7.06 -11.95 3.58
CA VAL A 192 -8.37 -11.31 3.66
C VAL A 192 -8.37 -10.15 4.66
N ILE A 193 -9.29 -9.21 4.47
CA ILE A 193 -9.55 -8.15 5.45
C ILE A 193 -10.14 -8.78 6.72
N ALA A 194 -9.50 -8.59 7.88
CA ALA A 194 -9.92 -9.17 9.15
C ALA A 194 -10.73 -8.20 10.03
N THR A 195 -10.48 -6.89 9.92
CA THR A 195 -11.29 -5.85 10.58
C THR A 195 -11.75 -4.79 9.58
N PRO A 196 -12.84 -4.04 9.86
CA PRO A 196 -13.34 -3.04 8.93
C PRO A 196 -12.27 -1.96 8.64
N PRO A 197 -11.93 -1.69 7.37
CA PRO A 197 -10.91 -0.70 7.00
C PRO A 197 -11.45 0.74 6.96
N ASP A 198 -12.76 0.91 7.12
CA ASP A 198 -13.48 2.18 7.13
C ASP A 198 -13.39 2.91 8.50
N ARG A 199 -12.73 2.33 9.50
CA ARG A 199 -12.63 2.89 10.85
C ARG A 199 -11.31 2.55 11.51
N ASP A 200 -11.00 3.29 12.56
CA ASP A 200 -9.81 3.06 13.36
C ASP A 200 -9.93 1.76 14.16
N PHE A 201 -8.84 0.98 14.19
CA PHE A 201 -8.70 -0.14 15.10
C PHE A 201 -7.93 0.32 16.34
N LYS A 202 -8.53 0.20 17.53
CA LYS A 202 -7.95 0.65 18.81
C LYS A 202 -7.41 2.09 18.75
N THR A 203 -8.23 3.02 18.22
CA THR A 203 -7.90 4.46 18.06
C THR A 203 -6.67 4.76 17.19
N GLN A 204 -6.19 3.78 16.42
CA GLN A 204 -5.13 3.95 15.43
C GLN A 204 -5.73 3.84 14.03
N PRO A 205 -5.22 4.58 13.03
CA PRO A 205 -5.70 4.53 11.65
C PRO A 205 -5.19 3.27 10.92
N VAL A 206 -5.35 2.12 11.55
CA VAL A 206 -4.97 0.80 11.05
C VAL A 206 -6.18 -0.11 10.95
N PHE A 207 -6.04 -1.14 10.13
CA PHE A 207 -6.92 -2.31 10.12
C PHE A 207 -6.09 -3.59 10.08
N LEU A 208 -6.70 -4.69 10.47
CA LEU A 208 -6.07 -6.01 10.48
C LEU A 208 -6.40 -6.77 9.20
N VAL A 209 -5.44 -7.57 8.75
CA VAL A 209 -5.60 -8.50 7.64
C VAL A 209 -5.19 -9.89 8.08
N ASP A 210 -5.94 -10.91 7.69
CA ASP A 210 -5.55 -12.31 7.87
C ASP A 210 -4.60 -12.70 6.75
N SER A 211 -3.33 -12.44 6.99
CA SER A 211 -2.22 -12.88 6.17
C SER A 211 -0.96 -12.85 7.01
N ALA A 212 -0.16 -13.90 6.91
CA ALA A 212 1.15 -13.91 7.53
C ALA A 212 1.99 -12.78 6.93
N THR A 213 2.22 -11.71 7.66
CA THR A 213 3.24 -10.71 7.33
C THR A 213 4.53 -11.16 8.00
N ILE A 214 5.68 -11.08 7.33
CA ILE A 214 6.96 -11.48 7.96
C ILE A 214 7.97 -10.36 7.81
N ARG A 215 9.11 -10.46 8.51
CA ARG A 215 10.22 -9.50 8.36
C ARG A 215 10.49 -9.24 6.87
N GLY A 216 10.65 -7.99 6.47
CA GLY A 216 10.81 -7.59 5.06
C GLY A 216 9.49 -7.23 4.34
N SER A 217 8.32 -7.63 4.88
CA SER A 217 7.01 -7.17 4.40
C SER A 217 6.66 -5.76 4.86
N SER A 218 7.40 -5.17 5.80
CA SER A 218 7.24 -3.77 6.18
C SER A 218 7.42 -2.86 4.97
N GLY A 219 6.42 -2.01 4.74
CA GLY A 219 6.33 -1.07 3.64
C GLY A 219 5.65 -1.63 2.38
N SER A 220 5.17 -2.88 2.42
CA SER A 220 4.41 -3.48 1.32
C SER A 220 3.09 -2.73 1.07
N PRO A 221 2.78 -2.34 -0.17
CA PRO A 221 1.45 -1.85 -0.52
C PRO A 221 0.43 -2.99 -0.45
N VAL A 222 -0.70 -2.73 0.21
CA VAL A 222 -1.85 -3.64 0.28
C VAL A 222 -2.94 -3.10 -0.61
N PHE A 223 -3.44 -3.89 -1.55
CA PHE A 223 -4.49 -3.48 -2.46
C PHE A 223 -5.60 -4.52 -2.58
N LEU A 224 -6.79 -4.03 -2.90
CA LEU A 224 -7.84 -4.87 -3.42
C LEU A 224 -7.53 -5.20 -4.87
N PRO A 225 -7.51 -6.48 -5.27
CA PRO A 225 -7.36 -6.84 -6.66
C PRO A 225 -8.60 -6.40 -7.47
N LEU A 226 -8.47 -6.45 -8.81
CA LEU A 226 -9.58 -6.19 -9.72
C LEU A 226 -10.78 -7.08 -9.38
N ARG A 227 -11.96 -6.48 -9.23
CA ARG A 227 -13.23 -7.21 -9.10
C ARG A 227 -13.99 -7.12 -10.41
N SER A 228 -14.45 -8.24 -10.95
CA SER A 228 -15.26 -8.27 -12.20
C SER A 228 -16.68 -7.75 -12.02
N TYR A 229 -17.05 -7.38 -10.79
CA TYR A 229 -18.34 -6.83 -10.45
C TYR A 229 -18.18 -5.60 -9.54
N LYS A 230 -19.14 -4.70 -9.60
CA LYS A 230 -19.32 -3.62 -8.63
C LYS A 230 -20.48 -3.94 -7.70
N ILE A 231 -20.29 -3.69 -6.41
CA ILE A 231 -21.38 -3.56 -5.45
C ILE A 231 -21.64 -2.06 -5.32
N GLU A 232 -22.87 -1.64 -5.60
CA GLU A 232 -23.29 -0.24 -5.54
C GLU A 232 -24.39 -0.09 -4.50
N ARG A 233 -24.28 0.94 -3.66
CA ARG A 233 -25.33 1.32 -2.73
C ARG A 233 -26.40 2.11 -3.48
N GLN A 234 -27.64 1.66 -3.39
CA GLN A 234 -28.79 2.32 -3.99
C GLN A 234 -29.35 3.39 -3.04
N PRO A 235 -30.10 4.39 -3.55
CA PRO A 235 -30.72 5.43 -2.72
C PRO A 235 -31.68 4.88 -1.64
N ASP A 236 -32.27 3.71 -1.89
CA ASP A 236 -33.16 2.99 -0.97
C ASP A 236 -32.41 2.25 0.17
N GLY A 237 -31.08 2.32 0.18
CA GLY A 237 -30.22 1.63 1.15
C GLY A 237 -29.88 0.18 0.77
N ASN A 238 -30.52 -0.39 -0.25
CA ASN A 238 -30.20 -1.72 -0.75
C ASN A 238 -28.86 -1.71 -1.51
N ARG A 239 -28.33 -2.90 -1.74
CA ARG A 239 -27.10 -3.10 -2.50
C ARG A 239 -27.40 -3.87 -3.77
N ARG A 240 -26.87 -3.37 -4.89
CA ARG A 240 -27.00 -4.04 -6.19
C ARG A 240 -25.63 -4.51 -6.65
N ILE A 241 -25.58 -5.73 -7.17
CA ILE A 241 -24.40 -6.26 -7.84
C ILE A 241 -24.53 -5.92 -9.33
N ASN A 242 -23.59 -5.14 -9.83
CA ASN A 242 -23.42 -4.84 -11.24
C ASN A 242 -22.30 -5.72 -11.79
N THR A 243 -22.66 -6.72 -12.61
CA THR A 243 -21.70 -7.65 -13.24
C THR A 243 -21.21 -7.15 -14.61
N MET A 244 -21.73 -6.02 -15.09
CA MET A 244 -21.34 -5.39 -16.37
C MET A 244 -20.23 -4.37 -16.18
N SER A 245 -19.90 -4.01 -14.94
CA SER A 245 -18.77 -3.16 -14.60
C SER A 245 -17.99 -3.74 -13.43
N GLY A 246 -16.67 -3.65 -13.48
CA GLY A 246 -15.76 -4.11 -12.44
C GLY A 246 -15.12 -2.96 -11.67
N TYR A 247 -14.59 -3.23 -10.48
CA TYR A 247 -13.72 -2.29 -9.78
C TYR A 247 -12.28 -2.46 -10.23
N THR A 248 -11.62 -1.32 -10.45
CA THR A 248 -10.16 -1.27 -10.64
C THR A 248 -9.46 -1.54 -9.32
N PRO A 249 -8.22 -2.05 -9.33
CA PRO A 249 -7.43 -2.18 -8.12
C PRO A 249 -7.32 -0.86 -7.35
N CYS A 250 -7.41 -0.93 -6.02
CA CYS A 250 -7.23 0.24 -5.16
C CYS A 250 -6.32 -0.08 -3.98
N LEU A 251 -5.47 0.89 -3.61
CA LEU A 251 -4.56 0.78 -2.48
C LEU A 251 -5.35 0.94 -1.18
N LEU A 252 -5.42 -0.10 -0.36
CA LEU A 252 -6.01 -0.05 0.97
C LEU A 252 -5.06 0.58 1.99
N GLY A 253 -3.75 0.39 1.80
CA GLY A 253 -2.78 0.85 2.79
C GLY A 253 -1.40 0.28 2.63
N ILE A 254 -0.63 0.37 3.71
CA ILE A 254 0.77 -0.06 3.80
C ILE A 254 0.98 -0.95 5.01
N VAL A 255 1.64 -2.10 4.81
CA VAL A 255 2.03 -3.01 5.89
C VAL A 255 3.06 -2.32 6.78
N VAL A 256 2.86 -2.35 8.09
CA VAL A 256 3.78 -1.73 9.08
C VAL A 256 4.73 -2.75 9.66
N ALA A 257 4.13 -3.81 10.19
CA ALA A 257 4.82 -4.89 10.83
C ALA A 257 3.88 -6.11 10.85
N THR A 258 4.48 -7.29 10.97
CA THR A 258 3.82 -8.39 11.66
C THR A 258 3.49 -7.93 13.08
N VAL A 259 2.55 -8.57 13.76
CA VAL A 259 2.61 -8.62 15.22
C VAL A 259 3.54 -9.78 15.58
N PRO A 260 4.88 -9.62 15.74
CA PRO A 260 5.66 -10.62 16.44
C PRO A 260 5.40 -10.37 17.92
N ASP A 261 4.36 -10.99 18.45
CA ASP A 261 4.06 -10.91 19.88
C ASP A 261 5.16 -11.62 20.67
N TRP A 262 6.08 -10.83 21.22
CA TRP A 262 6.67 -11.16 22.53
C TRP A 262 6.63 -9.99 23.54
N GLU A 263 6.21 -8.77 23.16
CA GLU A 263 6.12 -7.64 24.12
C GLU A 263 4.87 -6.74 24.05
N LEU A 264 3.86 -7.02 23.20
CA LEU A 264 2.67 -6.17 23.10
C LEU A 264 1.36 -6.94 23.28
N ILE A 265 1.07 -7.34 24.53
CA ILE A 265 -0.19 -7.14 25.27
C ILE A 265 -0.24 -8.11 26.47
N VAL A 266 0.03 -7.59 27.67
CA VAL A 266 -0.75 -7.97 28.86
C VAL A 266 -1.40 -6.69 29.36
N LYS A 267 -2.66 -6.45 28.97
CA LYS A 267 -3.68 -5.85 29.85
C LYS A 267 -5.09 -5.89 29.24
N LYS A 268 -5.90 -6.70 29.93
CA LYS A 268 -7.36 -6.74 30.10
C LYS A 268 -8.27 -6.74 28.85
N THR A 269 -8.87 -7.90 28.63
CA THR A 269 -10.19 -8.14 28.02
C THR A 269 -11.28 -7.71 29.00
N ASP A 270 -12.11 -6.72 28.67
CA ASP A 270 -13.39 -6.54 29.36
C ASP A 270 -14.34 -7.67 28.91
N THR A 271 -14.54 -8.64 29.79
CA THR A 271 -15.63 -9.60 29.67
C THR A 271 -16.81 -9.01 30.41
N PHE A 272 -18.00 -9.10 29.82
CA PHE A 272 -19.28 -8.73 30.41
C PHE A 272 -19.32 -8.95 31.94
N GLY A 273 -19.33 -7.85 32.69
CA GLY A 273 -19.79 -7.81 34.07
C GLY A 273 -18.81 -8.15 35.21
N LEU A 274 -17.52 -8.46 34.97
CA LEU A 274 -16.53 -8.69 36.05
C LEU A 274 -15.13 -8.14 35.70
N GLU A 275 -14.42 -7.63 36.73
CA GLU A 275 -13.05 -7.10 36.63
C GLU A 275 -12.03 -8.21 36.23
N PRO A 276 -11.34 -8.09 35.08
CA PRO A 276 -10.55 -9.22 34.54
C PRO A 276 -9.19 -9.39 35.25
N SER A 277 -9.03 -10.45 36.03
CA SER A 277 -7.72 -10.89 36.52
C SER A 277 -7.01 -11.74 35.45
N ALA A 278 -6.07 -11.09 34.74
CA ALA A 278 -5.03 -11.65 33.86
C ALA A 278 -5.47 -12.61 32.73
N ILE A 279 -5.32 -12.16 31.48
CA ILE A 279 -5.20 -13.04 30.31
C ILE A 279 -3.85 -12.74 29.65
N SER A 280 -3.02 -13.77 29.56
CA SER A 280 -1.83 -13.86 28.71
C SER A 280 -2.28 -14.36 27.34
N VAL A 281 -2.30 -13.49 26.33
CA VAL A 281 -2.34 -13.91 24.93
C VAL A 281 -0.94 -13.69 24.36
N VAL A 282 -0.11 -14.72 24.40
CA VAL A 282 1.20 -14.73 23.74
C VAL A 282 1.05 -15.48 22.42
N ALA A 283 1.49 -14.84 21.34
CA ALA A 283 1.83 -15.39 20.02
C ALA A 283 0.78 -16.33 19.38
N THR A 284 -0.12 -15.82 18.53
CA THR A 284 -0.81 -16.67 17.51
C THR A 284 -1.70 -15.98 16.49
N ALA A 285 -1.96 -14.67 16.55
CA ALA A 285 -3.02 -14.15 15.69
C ALA A 285 -2.66 -14.06 14.19
N ASN A 286 -1.38 -14.17 13.79
CA ASN A 286 -0.88 -14.12 12.41
C ASN A 286 -1.41 -12.95 11.55
N PHE A 287 -2.10 -11.98 12.16
CA PHE A 287 -2.66 -10.84 11.46
C PHE A 287 -1.55 -9.88 11.04
N GLY A 288 -1.65 -9.38 9.81
CA GLY A 288 -0.93 -8.19 9.38
C GLY A 288 -1.61 -6.93 9.88
N VAL A 289 -0.80 -5.93 10.26
CA VAL A 289 -1.28 -4.58 10.59
C VAL A 289 -0.99 -3.66 9.42
N VAL A 290 -2.03 -2.96 8.96
CA VAL A 290 -1.97 -2.10 7.78
C VAL A 290 -2.43 -0.70 8.15
N PHE A 291 -1.58 0.31 7.97
CA PHE A 291 -2.05 1.72 8.01
C PHE A 291 -2.90 1.99 6.78
N ARG A 292 -4.05 2.65 6.98
CA ARG A 292 -4.96 3.02 5.90
C ARG A 292 -4.28 3.95 4.90
N ALA A 293 -4.61 3.85 3.62
CA ALA A 293 -4.01 4.66 2.56
C ALA A 293 -4.06 6.19 2.81
N GLY A 294 -5.05 6.66 3.59
CA GLY A 294 -5.13 8.05 4.04
C GLY A 294 -3.86 8.53 4.78
N THR A 295 -3.19 7.68 5.56
CA THR A 295 -1.95 8.07 6.24
C THR A 295 -0.81 8.33 5.25
N ILE A 296 -0.82 7.69 4.08
CA ILE A 296 0.16 7.97 3.02
C ILE A 296 -0.14 9.36 2.44
N SER A 297 -1.41 9.66 2.13
CA SER A 297 -1.82 11.00 1.68
C SER A 297 -1.45 12.09 2.69
N GLU A 298 -1.70 11.87 3.98
CA GLU A 298 -1.32 12.80 5.06
C GLU A 298 0.22 13.00 5.13
N THR A 299 1.01 11.93 4.92
CA THR A 299 2.47 12.03 4.87
C THR A 299 2.94 12.83 3.66
N LEU A 300 2.33 12.59 2.50
CA LEU A 300 2.65 13.33 1.29
C LEU A 300 2.26 14.81 1.45
N ASP A 301 1.16 15.14 2.14
CA ASP A 301 0.78 16.53 2.41
C ASP A 301 1.83 17.25 3.29
N ALA A 302 2.46 16.53 4.21
CA ALA A 302 3.55 17.05 5.04
C ALA A 302 4.82 17.42 4.26
N THR A 303 4.94 17.02 2.98
CA THR A 303 6.03 17.47 2.10
C THR A 303 5.87 18.93 1.66
N GLY A 304 4.72 19.55 1.92
CA GLY A 304 4.40 20.91 1.47
C GLY A 304 3.90 20.98 0.01
N THR A 305 3.64 19.82 -0.61
CA THR A 305 3.14 19.75 -1.99
C THR A 305 1.60 19.85 -2.01
N ALA A 306 1.09 20.94 -2.59
CA ALA A 306 -0.35 21.17 -2.67
C ALA A 306 -1.00 20.18 -3.64
N LYS A 307 -2.09 19.53 -3.20
CA LYS A 307 -2.92 18.67 -4.05
C LYS A 307 -3.69 19.52 -5.05
N VAL A 308 -3.74 19.13 -6.32
CA VAL A 308 -4.73 19.70 -7.23
C VAL A 308 -6.11 19.37 -6.68
N GLN A 309 -6.90 20.39 -6.32
CA GLN A 309 -8.31 20.16 -6.00
C GLN A 309 -8.96 19.54 -7.22
N SER A 310 -9.37 18.28 -7.13
CA SER A 310 -10.19 17.67 -8.17
C SER A 310 -11.47 18.51 -8.25
N LYS A 311 -11.64 19.27 -9.33
CA LYS A 311 -12.98 19.70 -9.74
C LYS A 311 -13.83 18.43 -9.73
N GLY A 312 -14.91 18.46 -8.95
CA GLY A 312 -15.78 17.30 -8.74
C GLY A 312 -15.97 16.54 -10.04
N GLN A 313 -15.73 15.24 -10.00
CA GLN A 313 -16.24 14.37 -11.05
C GLN A 313 -17.77 14.46 -10.98
N THR A 314 -18.30 15.39 -11.77
CA THR A 314 -19.69 15.40 -12.19
C THR A 314 -19.99 14.02 -12.78
N GLU A 315 -21.07 13.43 -12.26
CA GLU A 315 -21.82 12.29 -12.77
C GLU A 315 -21.55 11.93 -14.24
N PHE A 316 -21.19 10.66 -14.49
CA PHE A 316 -21.64 9.88 -15.65
C PHE A 316 -21.70 8.39 -15.28
#